data_AF-A0A8J7MV89-F1
#
_entry.id   AF-A0A8J7MV89-F1
#
_cell.length_a   1.000
_cell.length_b   1.000
_cell.length_c   1.000
_cell.angle_alpha   90.00
_cell.angle_beta   90.00
_cell.angle_gamma   90.00
#
_symmetry.space_group_name_H-M   'P 1'
#
loop_
_entity.id
_entity.type
_entity.pdbx_description
1 polymer ?
#
loop_
_entity_poly.entity_id
_entity_poly.type
_entity_poly.pdbx_seq_one_letter_code
_entity_poly.pdbx_strand_id
1 'polypeptide(L)'
;MTHVYKLLLLGLALLATTVVGCTEDPANEKYRSEPPTLNGITAKSLSNDTETIHVGEKIVLTAQQKNTGRLLGLAKYSWTLDGTAIGSKRQVYFDEDSSNPSDTVTINTAGEYKLTFSGTYNAKGNVQAWSAKHGTSITYSFEGDVNSRVVCSVRPGYTPGFDITASTKIKVLP
;
A
#
# COMPACT_ATOMS: atom_id res chain seq x y z
N MET A 1 -9.53 -39.74 70.06
CA MET A 1 -9.60 -38.42 69.38
C MET A 1 -8.20 -37.83 69.49
N THR A 2 -7.34 -37.78 68.48
CA THR A 2 -7.47 -37.01 67.23
C THR A 2 -6.49 -37.58 66.18
N HIS A 3 -6.93 -38.57 65.40
CA HIS A 3 -6.21 -39.13 64.25
C HIS A 3 -6.73 -38.52 62.95
N VAL A 4 -6.54 -37.22 62.70
CA VAL A 4 -7.03 -36.62 61.42
C VAL A 4 -6.23 -35.41 60.90
N TYR A 5 -4.99 -35.17 61.34
CA TYR A 5 -4.25 -33.95 60.94
C TYR A 5 -2.95 -34.22 60.16
N LYS A 6 -2.94 -35.25 59.28
CA LYS A 6 -1.77 -35.54 58.43
C LYS A 6 -2.07 -35.79 56.94
N LEU A 7 -3.27 -35.47 56.45
CA LEU A 7 -3.69 -35.89 55.11
C LEU A 7 -4.42 -34.80 54.31
N LEU A 8 -4.05 -33.54 54.49
CA LEU A 8 -4.71 -32.43 53.78
C LEU A 8 -3.78 -31.27 53.41
N LEU A 9 -2.54 -31.55 53.00
CA LEU A 9 -1.63 -30.54 52.45
C LEU A 9 -0.74 -31.12 51.33
N LEU A 10 -1.30 -31.96 50.46
CA LEU A 10 -0.61 -32.48 49.28
C LEU A 10 -1.56 -32.48 48.08
N GLY A 11 -2.00 -31.30 47.68
CA GLY A 11 -3.00 -31.16 46.61
C GLY A 11 -3.13 -29.74 46.08
N LEU A 12 -2.00 -29.03 45.89
CA LEU A 12 -2.00 -27.71 45.27
C LEU A 12 -0.68 -27.43 44.56
N ALA A 13 -0.24 -28.35 43.71
CA ALA A 13 1.00 -28.19 42.95
C ALA A 13 0.87 -28.79 41.54
N LEU A 14 -0.22 -28.48 40.83
CA LEU A 14 -0.37 -28.91 39.43
C LEU A 14 -1.44 -28.06 38.73
N LEU A 15 -1.16 -26.77 38.52
CA LEU A 15 -1.85 -25.92 37.54
C LEU A 15 -1.06 -24.63 37.31
N ALA A 16 0.25 -24.77 37.04
CA ALA A 16 1.00 -23.77 36.30
C ALA A 16 1.11 -24.26 34.86
N THR A 17 -0.03 -24.38 34.17
CA THR A 17 -0.01 -24.40 32.70
C THR A 17 0.56 -23.05 32.28
N THR A 18 1.84 -23.04 31.95
CA THR A 18 2.49 -21.93 31.30
C THR A 18 1.65 -21.56 30.08
N VAL A 19 0.88 -20.49 30.21
CA VAL A 19 0.41 -19.74 29.06
C VAL A 19 1.68 -19.09 28.52
N VAL A 20 2.47 -19.85 27.75
CA VAL A 20 3.40 -19.26 26.80
C VAL A 20 2.48 -18.71 25.72
N GLY A 21 1.80 -17.61 26.05
CA GLY A 21 1.23 -16.76 25.03
C GLY A 21 2.43 -16.41 24.17
N CYS A 22 2.42 -16.85 22.91
CA CYS A 22 3.30 -16.32 21.91
C CYS A 22 3.07 -14.82 21.90
N THR A 23 3.81 -14.07 22.72
CA THR A 23 3.90 -12.62 22.60
C THR A 23 4.71 -12.43 21.33
N GLU A 24 4.05 -12.55 20.19
CA GLU A 24 4.59 -12.06 18.94
C GLU A 24 4.86 -10.59 19.19
N ASP A 25 6.13 -10.26 19.31
CA ASP A 25 6.56 -8.89 19.51
C ASP A 25 6.01 -8.07 18.33
N PRO A 26 5.11 -7.10 18.56
CA PRO A 26 4.58 -6.26 17.49
C PRO A 26 5.68 -5.43 16.80
N ALA A 27 6.89 -5.36 17.37
CA ALA A 27 8.08 -4.78 16.75
C ALA A 27 8.93 -5.80 15.96
N ASN A 28 8.55 -7.08 15.91
CA ASN A 28 9.31 -8.08 15.15
C ASN A 28 9.31 -7.75 13.65
N GLU A 29 10.50 -7.42 13.14
CA GLU A 29 10.72 -6.98 11.77
C GLU A 29 10.31 -8.02 10.74
N LYS A 30 10.27 -9.31 11.10
CA LYS A 30 9.86 -10.39 10.21
C LYS A 30 8.39 -10.27 9.78
N TYR A 31 7.52 -9.74 10.63
CA TYR A 31 6.09 -9.66 10.38
C TYR A 31 5.61 -8.26 10.01
N ARG A 32 6.54 -7.32 9.78
CA ARG A 32 6.23 -5.94 9.40
C ARG A 32 5.83 -5.85 7.94
N SER A 33 4.61 -5.36 7.69
CA SER A 33 4.17 -4.97 6.36
C SER A 33 4.65 -3.56 6.05
N GLU A 34 5.09 -3.34 4.82
CA GLU A 34 5.53 -2.04 4.35
C GLU A 34 4.87 -1.73 3.01
N PRO A 35 4.32 -0.52 2.81
CA PRO A 35 3.79 -0.12 1.52
C PRO A 35 4.92 0.07 0.51
N PRO A 36 4.65 -0.08 -0.80
CA PRO A 36 5.59 0.40 -1.79
C PRO A 36 5.77 1.92 -1.67
N THR A 37 6.93 2.41 -2.07
CA THR A 37 7.16 3.85 -2.26
C THR A 37 7.25 4.16 -3.74
N LEU A 38 6.85 5.36 -4.15
CA LEU A 38 6.82 5.78 -5.54
C LEU A 38 7.92 6.81 -5.81
N ASN A 39 8.49 6.79 -7.01
CA ASN A 39 9.40 7.83 -7.50
C ASN A 39 8.89 8.54 -8.75
N GLY A 40 7.75 8.12 -9.32
CA GLY A 40 7.17 8.81 -10.46
C GLY A 40 5.81 8.28 -10.86
N ILE A 41 5.11 9.07 -11.66
CA ILE A 41 4.00 8.63 -12.50
C ILE A 41 4.39 8.99 -13.93
N THR A 42 4.24 8.05 -14.87
CA THR A 42 4.46 8.30 -16.29
C THR A 42 3.18 8.09 -17.07
N ALA A 43 3.04 8.88 -18.13
CA ALA A 43 2.01 8.73 -19.15
C ALA A 43 2.75 8.71 -20.49
N LYS A 44 2.82 7.53 -21.13
CA LYS A 44 3.54 7.36 -22.39
C LYS A 44 2.64 6.86 -23.49
N SER A 45 2.82 7.36 -24.70
CA SER A 45 2.09 6.84 -25.85
C SER A 45 2.52 5.39 -26.13
N LEU A 46 1.53 4.51 -26.29
CA LEU A 46 1.75 3.07 -26.54
C LEU A 46 2.41 2.83 -27.91
N SER A 47 2.24 3.75 -28.87
CA SER A 47 2.74 3.59 -30.23
C SER A 47 4.23 3.86 -30.35
N ASN A 48 4.77 4.80 -29.57
CA ASN A 48 6.14 5.29 -29.74
C ASN A 48 6.95 5.41 -28.42
N ASP A 49 6.38 5.00 -27.27
CA ASP A 49 7.00 5.05 -25.93
C ASP A 49 7.50 6.45 -25.51
N THR A 50 6.86 7.51 -26.02
CA THR A 50 7.20 8.90 -25.68
C THR A 50 6.24 9.49 -24.64
N GLU A 51 6.72 10.43 -23.83
CA GLU A 51 5.89 11.21 -22.88
C GLU A 51 5.10 12.34 -23.57
N THR A 52 5.32 12.53 -24.87
CA THR A 52 4.50 13.43 -25.69
C THR A 52 3.25 12.67 -26.12
N ILE A 53 2.13 12.99 -25.47
CA ILE A 53 0.86 12.31 -25.67
C ILE A 53 -0.12 13.21 -26.44
N HIS A 54 -0.74 12.67 -27.47
CA HIS A 54 -1.77 13.36 -28.26
C HIS A 54 -3.17 12.81 -27.96
N VAL A 55 -4.19 13.63 -28.24
CA VAL A 55 -5.58 13.19 -28.13
C VAL A 55 -5.87 11.97 -28.99
N GLY A 56 -6.70 11.06 -28.49
CA GLY A 56 -7.12 9.85 -29.21
C GLY A 56 -6.09 8.72 -29.23
N GLU A 57 -4.86 8.95 -28.76
CA GLU A 57 -3.85 7.90 -28.66
C GLU A 57 -4.13 6.95 -27.48
N LYS A 58 -3.61 5.72 -27.58
CA LYS A 58 -3.52 4.82 -26.44
C LYS A 58 -2.31 5.20 -25.61
N ILE A 59 -2.52 5.47 -24.34
CA ILE A 59 -1.51 5.95 -23.39
C ILE A 59 -1.38 4.92 -22.28
N VAL A 60 -0.15 4.50 -22.00
CA VAL A 60 0.18 3.66 -20.84
C VAL A 60 0.50 4.57 -19.66
N LEU A 61 -0.34 4.48 -18.63
CA LEU A 61 -0.11 5.10 -17.33
C LEU A 61 0.67 4.12 -16.46
N THR A 62 1.71 4.58 -15.78
CA THR A 62 2.48 3.73 -14.85
C THR A 62 2.84 4.48 -13.58
N ALA A 63 2.51 3.92 -12.42
CA ALA A 63 3.03 4.34 -11.13
C ALA A 63 4.36 3.62 -10.88
N GLN A 64 5.46 4.37 -10.89
CA GLN A 64 6.81 3.81 -10.76
C GLN A 64 7.15 3.60 -9.29
N GLN A 65 7.40 2.35 -8.92
CA GLN A 65 7.83 1.99 -7.58
C GLN A 65 9.34 2.21 -7.43
N LYS A 66 9.72 2.89 -6.35
CA LYS A 66 11.11 3.03 -5.89
C LYS A 66 11.52 1.84 -5.04
N ASN A 67 10.68 1.48 -4.07
CA ASN A 67 10.81 0.28 -3.26
C ASN A 67 9.55 -0.55 -3.42
N THR A 68 9.71 -1.81 -3.77
CA THR A 68 8.63 -2.80 -3.81
C THR A 68 8.25 -3.12 -2.37
N GLY A 69 7.00 -2.82 -1.98
CA GLY A 69 6.48 -3.07 -0.63
C GLY A 69 6.60 -4.55 -0.23
N ARG A 70 6.25 -4.87 1.02
CA ARG A 70 6.47 -6.21 1.59
C ARG A 70 5.31 -6.68 2.44
N LEU A 71 5.04 -7.99 2.39
CA LEU A 71 3.98 -8.69 3.11
C LEU A 71 2.62 -8.08 2.81
N LEU A 72 2.33 -7.94 1.52
CA LEU A 72 1.11 -7.32 1.03
C LEU A 72 0.25 -8.35 0.29
N GLY A 73 -1.03 -8.36 0.64
CA GLY A 73 -2.05 -9.22 0.03
C GLY A 73 -2.67 -8.57 -1.16
N LEU A 74 -4.00 -8.53 -1.16
CA LEU A 74 -4.76 -7.94 -2.23
C LEU A 74 -4.43 -6.45 -2.36
N ALA A 75 -4.04 -6.04 -3.56
CA ALA A 75 -3.88 -4.65 -3.94
C ALA A 75 -4.91 -4.27 -5.00
N LYS A 76 -5.44 -3.05 -4.90
CA LYS A 76 -6.41 -2.47 -5.83
C LYS A 76 -5.90 -1.13 -6.34
N TYR A 77 -6.03 -0.91 -7.65
CA TYR A 77 -5.52 0.27 -8.32
C TYR A 77 -6.61 0.96 -9.13
N SER A 78 -6.56 2.28 -9.16
CA SER A 78 -7.40 3.12 -10.00
C SER A 78 -6.70 4.41 -10.39
N TRP A 79 -7.13 4.99 -11.50
CA TRP A 79 -6.62 6.25 -12.02
C TRP A 79 -7.74 7.28 -12.13
N THR A 80 -7.41 8.55 -11.90
CA THR A 80 -8.30 9.68 -12.19
C THR A 80 -7.57 10.79 -12.92
N LEU A 81 -8.32 11.53 -13.74
CA LEU A 81 -7.90 12.73 -14.46
C LEU A 81 -8.80 13.88 -14.01
N ASP A 82 -8.23 14.88 -13.33
CA ASP A 82 -8.98 15.96 -12.68
C ASP A 82 -10.14 15.44 -11.80
N GLY A 83 -9.91 14.32 -11.11
CA GLY A 83 -10.90 13.67 -10.25
C GLY A 83 -11.93 12.79 -11.00
N THR A 84 -11.96 12.83 -12.33
CA THR A 84 -12.78 11.90 -13.13
C THR A 84 -12.09 10.56 -13.27
N ALA A 85 -12.77 9.47 -12.94
CA ALA A 85 -12.20 8.12 -13.11
C ALA A 85 -11.89 7.82 -14.58
N ILE A 86 -10.70 7.27 -14.81
CA ILE A 86 -10.24 6.82 -16.12
C ILE A 86 -9.66 5.41 -16.02
N GLY A 87 -9.62 4.72 -17.15
CA GLY A 87 -9.05 3.38 -17.23
C GLY A 87 -9.86 2.32 -16.48
N SER A 88 -9.22 1.18 -16.26
CA SER A 88 -9.78 0.01 -15.59
C SER A 88 -9.37 -0.03 -14.12
N LYS A 89 -10.28 -0.47 -13.24
CA LYS A 89 -9.91 -0.83 -11.88
C LYS A 89 -9.16 -2.16 -11.93
N ARG A 90 -7.90 -2.18 -11.49
CA ARG A 90 -7.06 -3.38 -11.47
C ARG A 90 -6.95 -3.92 -10.06
N GLN A 91 -6.87 -5.24 -9.93
CA GLN A 91 -6.66 -5.93 -8.67
C GLN A 91 -5.61 -7.04 -8.87
N VAL A 92 -4.65 -7.13 -7.95
CA VAL A 92 -3.59 -8.15 -7.97
C VAL A 92 -3.33 -8.66 -6.55
N TYR A 93 -2.79 -9.88 -6.42
CA TYR A 93 -2.16 -10.31 -5.18
C TYR A 93 -0.72 -9.81 -5.19
N PHE A 94 -0.41 -8.78 -4.39
CA PHE A 94 0.81 -8.00 -4.55
C PHE A 94 2.09 -8.80 -4.36
N ASP A 95 2.13 -9.70 -3.37
CA ASP A 95 3.29 -10.59 -3.18
C ASP A 95 3.49 -11.58 -4.35
N GLU A 96 2.50 -11.75 -5.24
CA GLU A 96 2.60 -12.61 -6.44
C GLU A 96 2.89 -11.79 -7.71
N ASP A 97 2.32 -10.58 -7.83
CA ASP A 97 2.58 -9.61 -8.89
C ASP A 97 2.85 -8.24 -8.27
N SER A 98 4.14 -7.96 -8.05
CA SER A 98 4.62 -6.70 -7.50
C SER A 98 5.11 -5.74 -8.58
N SER A 99 4.72 -5.95 -9.84
CA SER A 99 5.09 -5.08 -10.95
C SER A 99 4.54 -3.67 -10.76
N ASN A 100 5.10 -2.69 -11.47
CA ASN A 100 4.60 -1.33 -11.42
C ASN A 100 3.11 -1.29 -11.83
N PRO A 101 2.23 -0.71 -11.01
CA PRO A 101 0.83 -0.56 -11.35
C PRO A 101 0.70 0.25 -12.64
N SER A 102 0.09 -0.35 -13.66
CA SER A 102 -0.09 0.27 -14.96
C SER A 102 -1.48 -0.01 -15.54
N ASP A 103 -1.89 0.89 -16.43
CA ASP A 103 -3.15 0.82 -17.16
C ASP A 103 -3.02 1.50 -18.53
N THR A 104 -3.87 1.11 -19.48
CA THR A 104 -3.92 1.74 -20.83
C THR A 104 -5.23 2.50 -20.99
N VAL A 105 -5.12 3.79 -21.30
CA VAL A 105 -6.26 4.70 -21.43
C VAL A 105 -6.21 5.45 -22.76
N THR A 106 -7.30 6.13 -23.09
CA THR A 106 -7.34 7.11 -24.18
C THR A 106 -7.95 8.40 -23.64
N ILE A 107 -7.28 9.53 -23.92
CA ILE A 107 -7.76 10.87 -23.54
C ILE A 107 -8.17 11.60 -24.81
N ASN A 108 -9.41 12.07 -24.88
CA ASN A 108 -10.01 12.61 -26.11
C ASN A 108 -10.04 14.15 -26.17
N THR A 109 -9.42 14.81 -25.20
CA THR A 109 -9.42 16.28 -25.10
C THR A 109 -8.03 16.75 -24.74
N ALA A 110 -7.56 17.76 -25.47
CA ALA A 110 -6.26 18.36 -25.23
C ALA A 110 -6.35 19.28 -24.01
N GLY A 111 -5.27 19.39 -23.26
CA GLY A 111 -5.24 20.20 -22.04
C GLY A 111 -4.14 19.80 -21.08
N GLU A 112 -4.05 20.57 -19.99
CA GLU A 112 -3.26 20.20 -18.82
C GLU A 112 -4.18 19.59 -17.78
N TYR A 113 -3.77 18.45 -17.24
CA TYR A 113 -4.57 17.67 -16.32
C TYR A 113 -3.77 17.27 -15.09
N LYS A 114 -4.46 17.17 -13.95
CA LYS A 114 -3.94 16.46 -12.78
C LYS A 114 -4.24 14.98 -12.92
N LEU A 115 -3.20 14.20 -13.20
CA LEU A 115 -3.26 12.74 -13.18
C LEU A 115 -3.08 12.26 -11.74
N THR A 116 -3.95 11.38 -11.27
CA THR A 116 -3.88 10.81 -9.92
C THR A 116 -3.96 9.28 -9.97
N PHE A 117 -2.96 8.63 -9.40
CA PHE A 117 -2.97 7.22 -9.04
C PHE A 117 -3.51 7.04 -7.63
N SER A 118 -4.37 6.03 -7.45
CA SER A 118 -4.77 5.55 -6.14
C SER A 118 -4.53 4.05 -6.04
N GLY A 119 -3.76 3.65 -5.03
CA GLY A 119 -3.45 2.26 -4.72
C GLY A 119 -3.82 1.93 -3.29
N THR A 120 -4.50 0.82 -3.11
CA THR A 120 -4.92 0.30 -1.81
C THR A 120 -4.30 -1.08 -1.62
N TYR A 121 -3.58 -1.29 -0.52
CA TYR A 121 -2.80 -2.50 -0.26
C TYR A 121 -3.22 -3.11 1.07
N ASN A 122 -3.70 -4.35 1.06
CA ASN A 122 -3.99 -5.09 2.29
C ASN A 122 -2.68 -5.60 2.90
N ALA A 123 -2.45 -5.35 4.20
CA ALA A 123 -1.32 -5.93 4.91
C ALA A 123 -1.59 -7.41 5.22
N LYS A 124 -0.56 -8.26 5.11
CA LYS A 124 -0.57 -9.65 5.63
C LYS A 124 0.07 -9.76 7.01
N GLY A 125 0.77 -8.71 7.46
CA GLY A 125 1.42 -8.64 8.75
C GLY A 125 1.03 -7.38 9.53
N ASN A 126 1.90 -7.01 10.48
CA ASN A 126 1.70 -5.83 11.32
C ASN A 126 1.97 -4.53 10.53
N VAL A 127 1.22 -3.47 10.83
CA VAL A 127 1.44 -2.12 10.26
C VAL A 127 1.96 -1.14 11.32
N GLN A 128 1.95 -1.56 12.59
CA GLN A 128 2.28 -0.74 13.75
C GLN A 128 3.71 -0.23 13.71
N ALA A 129 4.67 -1.02 13.22
CA ALA A 129 6.05 -0.57 13.10
C ALA A 129 6.22 0.53 12.04
N TRP A 130 5.47 0.46 10.92
CA TRP A 130 5.41 1.58 9.97
C TRP A 130 4.78 2.82 10.64
N SER A 131 3.65 2.64 11.32
CA SER A 131 2.96 3.73 12.01
C SER A 131 3.80 4.38 13.11
N ALA A 132 4.59 3.61 13.85
CA ALA A 132 5.48 4.13 14.89
C ALA A 132 6.59 5.01 14.30
N LYS A 133 7.10 4.66 13.12
CA LYS A 133 8.14 5.41 12.42
C LYS A 133 7.62 6.64 11.69
N HIS A 134 6.41 6.56 11.15
CA HIS A 134 5.90 7.50 10.15
C HIS A 134 4.61 8.22 10.55
N GLY A 135 4.02 7.87 11.70
CA GLY A 135 2.69 8.34 12.10
C GLY A 135 1.58 7.67 11.28
N THR A 136 0.45 8.34 11.12
CA THR A 136 -0.69 7.83 10.35
C THR A 136 -0.53 8.02 8.84
N SER A 137 0.32 8.96 8.42
CA SER A 137 0.58 9.25 7.02
C SER A 137 1.92 9.96 6.81
N ILE A 138 2.53 9.73 5.65
CA ILE A 138 3.62 10.53 5.13
C ILE A 138 3.20 11.24 3.85
N THR A 139 3.79 12.39 3.61
CA THR A 139 3.67 13.11 2.34
C THR A 139 5.06 13.39 1.78
N TYR A 140 5.22 13.19 0.48
CA TYR A 140 6.46 13.52 -0.24
C TYR A 140 6.16 13.89 -1.70
N SER A 141 7.17 14.38 -2.40
CA SER A 141 7.13 14.68 -3.83
C SER A 141 8.16 13.80 -4.56
N PHE A 142 7.92 13.54 -5.83
CA PHE A 142 8.89 12.97 -6.74
C PHE A 142 10.07 13.93 -6.91
N GLU A 143 11.26 13.36 -7.04
CA GLU A 143 12.48 14.13 -7.24
C GLU A 143 12.38 14.94 -8.54
N GLY A 144 12.63 16.25 -8.47
CA GLY A 144 12.57 17.14 -9.63
C GLY A 144 11.15 17.56 -10.09
N ASP A 145 10.07 16.98 -9.55
CA ASP A 145 8.69 17.36 -9.91
C ASP A 145 8.01 18.11 -8.75
N VAL A 146 8.05 19.44 -8.82
CA VAL A 146 7.42 20.34 -7.84
C VAL A 146 5.88 20.29 -7.84
N ASN A 147 5.27 19.75 -8.90
CA ASN A 147 3.82 19.58 -8.98
C ASN A 147 3.36 18.24 -8.44
N SER A 148 4.30 17.34 -8.14
CA SER A 148 3.97 16.02 -7.62
C SER A 148 3.61 16.07 -6.13
N ARG A 149 2.67 15.22 -5.77
CA ARG A 149 2.32 14.96 -4.37
C ARG A 149 1.96 13.49 -4.22
N VAL A 150 2.64 12.84 -3.28
CA VAL A 150 2.33 11.49 -2.83
C VAL A 150 1.93 11.53 -1.37
N VAL A 151 0.81 10.90 -1.05
CA VAL A 151 0.36 10.65 0.31
C VAL A 151 0.28 9.14 0.48
N CYS A 152 0.98 8.63 1.48
CA CYS A 152 0.88 7.24 1.90
C CYS A 152 0.37 7.22 3.33
N SER A 153 -0.78 6.59 3.56
CA SER A 153 -1.44 6.51 4.86
C SER A 153 -1.70 5.08 5.28
N VAL A 154 -1.63 4.82 6.58
CA VAL A 154 -2.10 3.57 7.15
C VAL A 154 -3.62 3.56 7.11
N ARG A 155 -4.18 2.46 6.61
CA ARG A 155 -5.61 2.19 6.65
C ARG A 155 -5.92 1.28 7.84
N PRO A 156 -6.56 1.79 8.91
CA PRO A 156 -6.98 0.96 10.03
C PRO A 156 -8.23 0.15 9.66
N GLY A 157 -8.56 -0.85 10.48
CA GLY A 157 -9.81 -1.61 10.35
C GLY A 157 -9.58 -3.13 10.32
N TYR A 158 -10.65 -3.86 9.96
CA TYR A 158 -10.64 -5.33 9.92
C TYR A 158 -9.61 -5.89 8.93
N THR A 159 -9.36 -5.18 7.84
CA THR A 159 -8.28 -5.49 6.90
C THR A 159 -7.30 -4.31 6.87
N PRO A 160 -6.36 -4.26 7.84
CA PRO A 160 -5.40 -3.17 7.91
C PRO A 160 -4.52 -3.16 6.66
N GLY A 161 -3.89 -2.03 6.39
CA GLY A 161 -3.04 -1.89 5.22
C GLY A 161 -2.63 -0.47 4.96
N PHE A 162 -2.45 -0.14 3.69
CA PHE A 162 -1.96 1.14 3.25
C PHE A 162 -2.77 1.66 2.07
N ASP A 163 -3.04 2.96 2.08
CA ASP A 163 -3.57 3.69 0.93
C ASP A 163 -2.50 4.66 0.44
N ILE A 164 -2.23 4.63 -0.86
CA ILE A 164 -1.30 5.51 -1.55
C ILE A 164 -2.08 6.31 -2.57
N THR A 165 -2.00 7.62 -2.48
CA THR A 165 -2.48 8.53 -3.51
C THR A 165 -1.30 9.33 -4.03
N ALA A 166 -1.02 9.23 -5.32
CA ALA A 166 0.05 9.98 -5.97
C ALA A 166 -0.52 10.78 -7.13
N SER A 167 -0.09 12.04 -7.28
CA SER A 167 -0.55 12.90 -8.36
C SER A 167 0.58 13.70 -8.96
N THR A 168 0.47 14.00 -10.25
CA THR A 168 1.34 14.89 -11.02
C THR A 168 0.52 15.61 -12.08
N LYS A 169 1.11 16.58 -12.78
CA LYS A 169 0.51 17.22 -13.95
C LYS A 169 0.98 16.54 -15.22
N ILE A 170 0.05 16.32 -16.15
CA ILE A 170 0.36 15.86 -17.51
C ILE A 170 -0.23 16.85 -18.52
N LYS A 171 0.32 16.84 -19.73
CA LYS A 171 -0.17 17.66 -20.84
C LYS A 171 -0.53 16.76 -22.02
N VAL A 172 -1.76 16.91 -22.52
CA VAL A 172 -2.25 16.22 -23.72
C VAL A 172 -2.32 17.23 -24.85
N LEU A 173 -1.65 16.92 -25.95
CA LEU A 173 -1.55 17.78 -27.12
C LEU A 173 -2.70 17.48 -28.11
N PRO A 174 -3.09 18.48 -28.94
CA PRO A 174 -4.01 18.27 -30.05
C PRO A 174 -3.52 17.23 -31.06
#